data_AF-A0A966WHF8-F1
#
_entry.id   AF-A0A966WHF8-F1
#
_cell.length_a   1.000
_cell.length_b   1.000
_cell.length_c   1.000
_cell.angle_alpha   90.00
_cell.angle_beta   90.00
_cell.angle_gamma   90.00
#
_symmetry.space_group_name_H-M   'P 1'
#
loop_
_entity.id
_entity.type
_entity.pdbx_description
1 polymer ?
#
loop_
_entity_poly.entity_id
_entity_poly.type
_entity_poly.pdbx_seq_one_letter_code
_entity_poly.pdbx_strand_id
1 'polypeptide(L)'
;MAQASFAGKTGATGRVKGPHLHLGLIVDGSYRPLSSEGRSFAGSRIQFRLPGSEQWQGLYEKYGQGQFGLNPNVRLSDPFGMRAVHPVTGEKNVPHRGEDYDLPPGTALRVLGPGTMTPLANVGAAGNMSRFTSKTVDNRPFTLEFMHLSELPKGQVATGDLPATGPAPSAPALPPPAAPVKDAMTSFMEDLIAQSILKKMGRSAAPEQTSIYSSIPSLESLIQF
;
A
#
# COMPACT_ATOMS: atom_id res chain seq x y z
N MET A 1 -10.07 14.12 -20.41
CA MET A 1 -8.84 13.66 -19.72
C MET A 1 -9.02 12.19 -19.38
N ALA A 2 -7.98 11.35 -19.54
CA ALA A 2 -8.06 10.00 -18.98
C ALA A 2 -8.25 10.11 -17.46
N GLN A 3 -9.04 9.22 -16.87
CA GLN A 3 -9.25 9.17 -15.43
C GLN A 3 -8.39 8.04 -14.86
N ALA A 4 -7.90 8.20 -13.64
CA ALA A 4 -7.05 7.21 -12.98
C ALA A 4 -7.66 6.76 -11.65
N SER A 5 -7.35 5.53 -11.24
CA SER A 5 -7.70 4.98 -9.92
C SER A 5 -6.43 4.61 -9.17
N PHE A 6 -6.27 5.16 -7.96
CA PHE A 6 -5.15 4.79 -7.08
C PHE A 6 -5.24 3.30 -6.75
N ALA A 7 -4.15 2.57 -6.92
CA ALA A 7 -4.07 1.15 -6.58
C ALA A 7 -3.44 0.93 -5.19
N GLY A 8 -2.66 1.87 -4.68
CA GLY A 8 -1.97 1.73 -3.40
C GLY A 8 -0.49 2.08 -3.50
N LYS A 9 0.26 1.74 -2.45
CA LYS A 9 1.73 1.84 -2.43
C LYS A 9 2.36 0.49 -2.20
N THR A 10 3.48 0.22 -2.88
CA THR A 10 4.24 -1.02 -2.69
C THR A 10 4.75 -1.13 -1.25
N GLY A 11 4.83 -2.35 -0.76
CA GLY A 11 5.26 -2.66 0.60
C GLY A 11 5.75 -4.09 0.68
N ALA A 12 5.69 -4.66 1.88
CA ALA A 12 6.09 -6.05 2.13
C ALA A 12 5.03 -6.79 2.97
N THR A 13 3.74 -6.52 2.76
CA THR A 13 2.68 -7.20 3.52
C THR A 13 2.44 -8.62 3.00
N GLY A 14 1.99 -9.52 3.88
CA GLY A 14 1.80 -10.93 3.53
C GLY A 14 3.09 -11.75 3.69
N ARG A 15 3.23 -12.82 2.90
CA ARG A 15 4.34 -13.78 3.04
C ARG A 15 5.42 -13.54 1.98
N VAL A 16 6.26 -12.54 2.23
CA VAL A 16 7.30 -12.09 1.31
C VAL A 16 8.66 -11.90 1.99
N LYS A 17 9.75 -11.86 1.21
CA LYS A 17 11.11 -11.64 1.73
C LYS A 17 11.50 -10.16 1.86
N GLY A 18 10.77 -9.28 1.21
CA GLY A 18 11.06 -7.85 1.19
C GLY A 18 10.09 -7.10 0.28
N PRO A 19 10.20 -5.76 0.23
CA PRO A 19 9.30 -4.95 -0.54
C PRO A 19 9.42 -5.16 -2.05
N HIS A 20 8.30 -5.41 -2.71
CA HIS A 20 8.18 -5.49 -4.16
C HIS A 20 6.70 -5.32 -4.56
N LEU A 21 6.43 -5.22 -5.86
CA LEU A 21 5.08 -5.34 -6.39
C LEU A 21 4.90 -6.74 -6.99
N HIS A 22 3.97 -7.54 -6.47
CA HIS A 22 3.47 -8.71 -7.17
C HIS A 22 2.21 -8.33 -7.93
N LEU A 23 2.21 -8.55 -9.25
CA LEU A 23 1.14 -8.17 -10.16
C LEU A 23 0.52 -9.39 -10.84
N GLY A 24 -0.74 -9.68 -10.53
CA GLY A 24 -1.54 -10.67 -11.22
C GLY A 24 -2.34 -10.05 -12.37
N LEU A 25 -2.36 -10.69 -13.53
CA LEU A 25 -3.30 -10.41 -14.61
C LEU A 25 -4.25 -11.60 -14.75
N ILE A 26 -5.56 -11.35 -14.73
CA ILE A 26 -6.60 -12.37 -14.92
C ILE A 26 -7.43 -12.00 -16.15
N VAL A 27 -7.57 -12.95 -17.06
CA VAL A 27 -8.40 -12.87 -18.27
C VAL A 27 -9.22 -14.15 -18.36
N ASP A 28 -10.53 -14.03 -18.55
CA ASP A 28 -11.48 -15.15 -18.58
C ASP A 28 -11.35 -16.09 -17.36
N GLY A 29 -11.19 -15.48 -16.18
CA GLY A 29 -11.09 -16.20 -14.90
C GLY A 29 -9.76 -16.92 -14.66
N SER A 30 -8.81 -16.85 -15.59
CA SER A 30 -7.51 -17.50 -15.49
C SER A 30 -6.37 -16.48 -15.38
N TYR A 31 -5.38 -16.77 -14.54
CA TYR A 31 -4.16 -15.98 -14.49
C TYR A 31 -3.38 -16.12 -15.81
N ARG A 32 -2.88 -14.99 -16.33
CA ARG A 32 -2.12 -14.88 -17.57
C ARG A 32 -0.82 -14.11 -17.32
N PRO A 33 0.26 -14.40 -18.06
CA PRO A 33 1.45 -13.55 -18.06
C PRO A 33 1.13 -12.17 -18.65
N LEU A 34 1.88 -11.14 -18.24
CA LEU A 34 1.89 -9.86 -18.95
C LEU A 34 2.80 -9.97 -20.16
N SER A 35 2.36 -10.77 -21.15
CA SER A 35 2.98 -10.89 -22.47
C SER A 35 2.83 -9.60 -23.28
N SER A 36 3.33 -9.56 -24.52
CA SER A 36 3.09 -8.41 -25.40
C SER A 36 1.61 -8.05 -25.53
N GLU A 37 0.72 -9.05 -25.50
CA GLU A 37 -0.73 -8.82 -25.54
C GLU A 37 -1.24 -8.30 -24.19
N GLY A 38 -0.90 -8.96 -23.07
CA GLY A 38 -1.29 -8.51 -21.72
C GLY A 38 -0.86 -7.06 -21.43
N ARG A 39 0.33 -6.70 -21.91
CA ARG A 39 0.87 -5.35 -21.78
C ARG A 39 0.11 -4.33 -22.63
N SER A 40 -0.42 -4.70 -23.80
CA SER A 40 -1.06 -3.72 -24.68
C SER A 40 -2.40 -3.23 -24.12
N PHE A 41 -3.22 -4.11 -23.54
CA PHE A 41 -4.54 -3.74 -23.04
C PHE A 41 -4.59 -3.45 -21.53
N ALA A 42 -3.79 -4.15 -20.71
CA ALA A 42 -3.80 -3.99 -19.25
C ALA A 42 -2.52 -3.30 -18.74
N GLY A 43 -1.34 -3.81 -19.09
CA GLY A 43 -0.07 -3.28 -18.57
C GLY A 43 0.16 -1.80 -18.92
N SER A 44 -0.18 -1.38 -20.15
CA SER A 44 -0.07 0.00 -20.66
C SER A 44 -0.87 1.03 -19.86
N ARG A 45 -1.80 0.57 -19.02
CA ARG A 45 -2.65 1.39 -18.16
C ARG A 45 -2.07 1.58 -16.77
N ILE A 46 -1.10 0.76 -16.38
CA ILE A 46 -0.51 0.82 -15.05
C ILE A 46 0.53 1.92 -15.04
N GLN A 47 0.45 2.79 -14.05
CA GLN A 47 1.45 3.80 -13.80
C GLN A 47 1.98 3.69 -12.38
N PHE A 48 3.24 4.07 -12.21
CA PHE A 48 3.91 4.14 -10.93
C PHE A 48 4.51 5.53 -10.71
N ARG A 49 4.73 5.89 -9.44
CA ARG A 49 5.45 7.09 -9.03
C ARG A 49 6.37 6.74 -7.88
N LEU A 50 7.67 6.90 -8.10
CA LEU A 50 8.69 6.60 -7.09
C LEU A 50 8.56 7.53 -5.88
N PRO A 51 8.96 7.07 -4.67
CA PRO A 51 9.04 7.94 -3.50
C PRO A 51 9.89 9.18 -3.77
N GLY A 52 9.41 10.34 -3.36
CA GLY A 52 10.08 11.63 -3.59
C GLY A 52 9.96 12.19 -5.01
N SER A 53 9.37 11.45 -5.96
CA SER A 53 9.08 11.95 -7.31
C SER A 53 7.66 12.51 -7.40
N GLU A 54 7.48 13.56 -8.19
CA GLU A 54 6.17 14.09 -8.57
C GLU A 54 5.63 13.44 -9.85
N GLN A 55 6.49 12.77 -10.63
CA GLN A 55 6.19 12.31 -11.98
C GLN A 55 5.65 10.88 -11.99
N TRP A 56 4.47 10.71 -12.60
CA TRP A 56 3.92 9.40 -12.92
C TRP A 56 4.55 8.86 -14.20
N GLN A 57 4.96 7.59 -14.17
CA GLN A 57 5.55 6.87 -15.29
C GLN A 57 4.70 5.65 -15.61
N GLY A 58 4.64 5.25 -16.89
CA GLY A 58 4.04 3.97 -17.28
C GLY A 58 4.88 2.82 -16.74
N LEU A 59 4.25 1.78 -16.19
CA LEU A 59 4.97 0.54 -15.86
C LEU A 59 5.53 -0.09 -17.14
N TYR A 60 4.78 0.03 -18.23
CA TYR A 60 5.23 -0.30 -19.57
C TYR A 60 5.12 0.90 -20.50
N GLU A 61 6.11 1.02 -21.38
CA GLU A 61 6.20 2.07 -22.37
C GLU A 61 6.00 1.48 -23.77
N LYS A 62 5.47 2.30 -24.68
CA LYS A 62 5.30 1.89 -26.07
C LYS A 62 6.67 1.90 -26.77
N TYR A 63 7.06 0.76 -27.30
CA TYR A 63 8.18 0.59 -28.20
C TYR A 63 7.66 0.38 -29.62
N GLY A 64 8.05 1.26 -30.55
CA GLY A 64 7.79 1.10 -31.98
C GLY A 64 6.34 0.72 -32.32
N GLN A 65 6.17 -0.31 -33.16
CA GLN A 65 4.93 -0.79 -33.78
C GLN A 65 3.86 -1.34 -32.80
N GLY A 66 3.53 -0.61 -31.73
CA GLY A 66 2.47 -0.99 -30.78
C GLY A 66 2.89 -2.02 -29.74
N GLN A 67 4.18 -2.35 -29.66
CA GLN A 67 4.71 -3.22 -28.61
C GLN A 67 4.88 -2.43 -27.31
N PHE A 68 4.72 -3.12 -26.18
CA PHE A 68 4.92 -2.52 -24.85
C PHE A 68 6.06 -3.25 -24.14
N GLY A 69 7.09 -2.49 -23.80
CA GLY A 69 8.28 -2.94 -23.07
C GLY A 69 8.29 -2.36 -21.67
N LEU A 70 9.05 -2.99 -20.78
CA LEU A 70 9.16 -2.54 -19.39
C LEU A 70 9.83 -1.17 -19.33
N ASN A 71 9.30 -0.27 -18.50
CA ASN A 71 9.96 1.02 -18.26
C ASN A 71 11.38 0.78 -17.69
N PRO A 72 12.40 1.53 -18.14
CA PRO A 72 13.80 1.30 -17.78
C PRO A 72 14.12 1.50 -16.28
N ASN A 73 13.27 2.22 -15.55
CA ASN A 73 13.38 2.41 -14.09
C ASN A 73 12.75 1.25 -13.30
N VAL A 74 12.26 0.21 -13.97
CA VAL A 74 11.60 -0.94 -13.36
C VAL A 74 12.35 -2.21 -13.74
N ARG A 75 12.60 -3.07 -12.75
CA ARG A 75 13.18 -4.40 -12.97
C ARG A 75 12.14 -5.48 -12.68
N LEU A 76 11.92 -6.37 -13.65
CA LEU A 76 11.18 -7.61 -13.43
C LEU A 76 12.11 -8.60 -12.71
N SER A 77 11.74 -8.96 -11.49
CA SER A 77 12.52 -9.78 -10.57
C SER A 77 12.20 -11.27 -10.70
N ASP A 78 10.93 -11.59 -10.93
CA ASP A 78 10.43 -12.96 -11.05
C ASP A 78 9.25 -13.00 -12.04
N PRO A 79 9.38 -13.69 -13.18
CA PRO A 79 8.33 -13.75 -14.18
C PRO A 79 7.20 -14.70 -13.80
N PHE A 80 6.07 -14.56 -14.48
CA PHE A 80 4.97 -15.52 -14.44
C PHE A 80 5.42 -16.91 -14.92
N GLY A 81 4.93 -17.97 -14.28
CA GLY A 81 5.17 -19.34 -14.72
C GLY A 81 5.56 -20.27 -13.58
N MET A 82 6.34 -21.30 -13.87
CA MET A 82 6.77 -22.27 -12.85
C MET A 82 8.10 -21.84 -12.26
N ARG A 83 8.14 -21.66 -10.94
CA ARG A 83 9.39 -21.50 -10.19
C ARG A 83 9.99 -22.86 -9.91
N ALA A 84 11.29 -22.99 -10.15
CA ALA A 84 12.02 -24.18 -9.74
C ALA A 84 11.97 -24.39 -8.21
N VAL A 85 12.04 -23.30 -7.43
CA VAL A 85 12.01 -23.29 -5.96
C VAL A 85 11.24 -22.07 -5.46
N HIS A 86 10.31 -22.27 -4.51
CA HIS A 86 9.59 -21.21 -3.82
C HIS A 86 10.56 -20.45 -2.90
N PRO A 87 10.66 -19.12 -3.00
CA PRO A 87 11.65 -18.36 -2.25
C PRO A 87 11.48 -18.53 -0.73
N VAL A 88 10.24 -18.50 -0.23
CA VAL A 88 9.96 -18.60 1.22
C VAL A 88 9.88 -20.03 1.76
N THR A 89 9.14 -20.95 1.12
CA THR A 89 8.93 -22.31 1.63
C THR A 89 10.03 -23.30 1.22
N GLY A 90 10.80 -23.01 0.16
CA GLY A 90 11.74 -23.96 -0.44
C GLY A 90 11.08 -25.08 -1.27
N GLU A 91 9.75 -25.04 -1.43
CA GLU A 91 9.01 -26.01 -2.22
C GLU A 91 9.40 -25.95 -3.70
N LYS A 92 9.56 -27.09 -4.37
CA LYS A 92 9.97 -27.13 -5.77
C LYS A 92 8.77 -27.09 -6.71
N ASN A 93 8.96 -26.55 -7.92
CA ASN A 93 7.97 -26.54 -8.99
C ASN A 93 6.64 -25.87 -8.56
N VAL A 94 6.73 -24.67 -8.01
CA VAL A 94 5.55 -23.92 -7.58
C VAL A 94 5.09 -22.92 -8.66
N PRO A 95 3.79 -22.80 -8.92
CA PRO A 95 3.30 -21.80 -9.86
C PRO A 95 3.42 -20.39 -9.25
N HIS A 96 4.04 -19.49 -10.03
CA HIS A 96 3.99 -18.06 -9.84
C HIS A 96 2.85 -17.48 -10.69
N ARG A 97 1.73 -17.13 -10.03
CA ARG A 97 0.52 -16.63 -10.69
C ARG A 97 0.51 -15.11 -10.89
N GLY A 98 1.69 -14.53 -11.10
CA GLY A 98 1.86 -13.09 -11.33
C GLY A 98 3.29 -12.80 -11.77
N GLU A 99 3.64 -11.53 -11.78
CA GLU A 99 5.00 -11.03 -12.04
C GLU A 99 5.45 -10.15 -10.87
N ASP A 100 6.68 -10.34 -10.41
CA ASP A 100 7.26 -9.58 -9.30
C ASP A 100 8.19 -8.49 -9.82
N TYR A 101 7.93 -7.24 -9.44
CA TYR A 101 8.71 -6.06 -9.82
C TYR A 101 9.44 -5.46 -8.64
N ASP A 102 10.72 -5.19 -8.82
CA ASP A 102 11.56 -4.54 -7.81
C ASP A 102 11.29 -3.04 -7.77
N LEU A 103 10.21 -2.67 -7.08
CA LEU A 103 9.84 -1.29 -6.80
C LEU A 103 10.14 -0.97 -5.33
N PRO A 104 10.81 0.17 -5.02
CA PRO A 104 11.05 0.58 -3.65
C PRO A 104 9.76 0.66 -2.83
N PRO A 105 9.78 0.39 -1.52
CA PRO A 105 8.60 0.57 -0.66
C PRO A 105 8.07 2.01 -0.76
N GLY A 106 6.76 2.16 -0.74
CA GLY A 106 6.10 3.45 -0.87
C GLY A 106 5.91 3.93 -2.32
N THR A 107 6.33 3.16 -3.34
CA THR A 107 6.06 3.48 -4.74
C THR A 107 4.56 3.48 -4.97
N ALA A 108 4.01 4.64 -5.36
CA ALA A 108 2.58 4.80 -5.59
C ALA A 108 2.19 4.17 -6.93
N LEU A 109 1.07 3.48 -6.97
CA LEU A 109 0.55 2.78 -8.15
C LEU A 109 -0.84 3.31 -8.50
N ARG A 110 -1.13 3.39 -9.80
CA ARG A 110 -2.47 3.71 -10.30
C ARG A 110 -2.77 3.02 -11.61
N VAL A 111 -4.05 2.91 -11.96
CA VAL A 111 -4.52 2.36 -13.23
C VAL A 111 -5.30 3.41 -14.00
N LEU A 112 -5.02 3.55 -15.30
CA LEU A 112 -5.70 4.46 -16.21
C LEU A 112 -6.89 3.81 -16.93
N GLY A 113 -7.97 4.56 -17.08
CA GLY A 113 -9.13 4.14 -17.87
C GLY A 113 -10.19 3.39 -17.07
N PRO A 114 -11.34 3.09 -17.71
CA PRO A 114 -12.56 2.68 -17.03
C PRO A 114 -12.44 1.32 -16.33
N GLY A 115 -12.98 1.26 -15.11
CA GLY A 115 -12.97 0.08 -14.26
C GLY A 115 -13.29 0.44 -12.81
N THR A 116 -13.04 -0.53 -11.93
CA THR A 116 -13.31 -0.41 -10.49
C THR A 116 -12.13 -0.94 -9.73
N MET A 117 -11.57 -0.13 -8.84
CA MET A 117 -10.53 -0.51 -7.89
C MET A 117 -11.14 -0.87 -6.55
N THR A 118 -10.93 -2.10 -6.08
CA THR A 118 -11.42 -2.62 -4.80
C THR A 118 -10.24 -2.94 -3.88
N PRO A 119 -10.11 -2.25 -2.73
CA PRO A 119 -9.10 -2.60 -1.73
C PRO A 119 -9.51 -3.86 -0.94
N LEU A 120 -8.55 -4.72 -0.66
CA LEU A 120 -8.70 -5.98 0.07
C LEU A 120 -7.53 -6.12 1.06
N ALA A 121 -7.80 -5.90 2.35
CA ALA A 121 -6.76 -6.00 3.38
C ALA A 121 -6.55 -7.46 3.84
N ASN A 122 -5.31 -7.81 4.20
CA ASN A 122 -4.95 -9.08 4.86
C ASN A 122 -5.41 -10.36 4.13
N VAL A 123 -5.23 -10.43 2.81
CA VAL A 123 -5.60 -11.57 1.95
C VAL A 123 -4.53 -12.67 2.03
N GLY A 124 -4.37 -13.26 3.20
CA GLY A 124 -3.42 -14.36 3.43
C GLY A 124 -2.00 -14.03 2.97
N ALA A 125 -1.42 -14.89 2.12
CA ALA A 125 -0.05 -14.71 1.62
C ALA A 125 0.13 -13.46 0.75
N ALA A 126 -0.93 -12.96 0.09
CA ALA A 126 -0.89 -11.74 -0.72
C ALA A 126 -0.76 -10.46 0.13
N GLY A 127 -1.06 -10.54 1.43
CA GLY A 127 -1.09 -9.36 2.30
C GLY A 127 -2.21 -8.39 1.89
N ASN A 128 -1.91 -7.10 1.90
CA ASN A 128 -2.85 -6.11 1.39
C ASN A 128 -2.80 -6.11 -0.13
N MET A 129 -3.98 -6.18 -0.73
CA MET A 129 -4.17 -6.29 -2.16
C MET A 129 -5.17 -5.25 -2.65
N SER A 130 -4.92 -4.68 -3.82
CA SER A 130 -5.95 -3.96 -4.57
C SER A 130 -6.28 -4.72 -5.84
N ARG A 131 -7.57 -4.85 -6.13
CA ARG A 131 -8.08 -5.52 -7.32
C ARG A 131 -8.73 -4.50 -8.24
N PHE A 132 -8.21 -4.34 -9.45
CA PHE A 132 -8.83 -3.53 -10.48
C PHE A 132 -9.57 -4.42 -11.47
N THR A 133 -10.84 -4.15 -11.73
CA THR A 133 -11.65 -4.87 -12.73
C THR A 133 -12.11 -3.91 -13.80
N SER A 134 -11.77 -4.20 -15.05
CA SER A 134 -12.29 -3.51 -16.23
C SER A 134 -13.15 -4.45 -17.07
N LYS A 135 -14.28 -3.96 -17.57
CA LYS A 135 -15.22 -4.75 -18.40
C LYS A 135 -15.22 -4.34 -19.88
N THR A 136 -14.58 -3.22 -20.22
CA THR A 136 -14.89 -2.47 -21.45
C THR A 136 -13.69 -2.13 -22.31
N VAL A 137 -12.47 -2.53 -21.92
CA VAL A 137 -11.27 -2.25 -22.71
C VAL A 137 -11.16 -3.25 -23.84
N ASP A 138 -11.24 -2.77 -25.09
CA ASP A 138 -11.14 -3.57 -26.32
C ASP A 138 -12.06 -4.79 -26.34
N ASN A 139 -13.26 -4.68 -25.76
CA ASN A 139 -14.21 -5.79 -25.54
C ASN A 139 -13.63 -7.00 -24.79
N ARG A 140 -12.58 -6.78 -23.99
CA ARG A 140 -11.91 -7.81 -23.19
C ARG A 140 -12.00 -7.46 -21.71
N PRO A 141 -12.83 -8.17 -20.92
CA PRO A 141 -12.83 -8.00 -19.47
C PRO A 141 -11.51 -8.51 -18.90
N PHE A 142 -10.92 -7.76 -17.99
CA PHE A 142 -9.71 -8.17 -17.29
C PHE A 142 -9.71 -7.70 -15.84
N THR A 143 -8.91 -8.40 -15.05
CA THR A 143 -8.63 -8.02 -13.67
C THR A 143 -7.13 -7.93 -13.44
N LEU A 144 -6.70 -6.88 -12.73
CA LEU A 144 -5.36 -6.74 -12.19
C LEU A 144 -5.40 -6.89 -10.68
N GLU A 145 -4.41 -7.59 -10.13
CA GLU A 145 -4.23 -7.73 -8.68
C GLU A 145 -2.86 -7.19 -8.29
N PHE A 146 -2.85 -6.16 -7.46
CA PHE A 146 -1.66 -5.52 -6.90
C PHE A 146 -1.50 -6.01 -5.48
N MET A 147 -0.48 -6.81 -5.18
CA MET A 147 -0.31 -7.45 -3.87
C MET A 147 0.86 -6.85 -3.08
N HIS A 148 0.98 -7.25 -1.82
CA HIS A 148 2.03 -6.87 -0.88
C HIS A 148 2.05 -5.37 -0.53
N LEU A 149 0.92 -4.67 -0.72
CA LEU A 149 0.84 -3.23 -0.58
C LEU A 149 1.04 -2.77 0.88
N SER A 150 1.68 -1.63 1.09
CA SER A 150 1.74 -0.96 2.40
C SER A 150 0.53 -0.04 2.63
N GLU A 151 -0.07 0.46 1.56
CA GLU A 151 -1.19 1.40 1.59
C GLU A 151 -2.24 0.97 0.56
N LEU A 152 -3.51 1.03 0.96
CA LEU A 152 -4.66 0.76 0.12
C LEU A 152 -5.47 2.04 -0.14
N PRO A 153 -6.25 2.09 -1.23
CA PRO A 153 -7.26 3.13 -1.43
C PRO A 153 -8.25 3.24 -0.25
N LYS A 154 -8.78 4.44 -0.01
CA LYS A 154 -9.74 4.73 1.09
C LYS A 154 -11.17 4.24 0.81
N GLY A 155 -11.29 3.08 0.18
CA GLY A 155 -12.57 2.51 -0.28
C GLY A 155 -12.52 2.09 -1.73
N GLN A 156 -13.63 1.54 -2.21
CA GLN A 156 -13.78 1.19 -3.61
C GLN A 156 -13.91 2.45 -4.46
N VAL A 157 -13.15 2.52 -5.56
CA VAL A 157 -13.07 3.69 -6.44
C VAL A 157 -13.38 3.25 -7.87
N ALA A 158 -14.48 3.75 -8.43
CA ALA A 158 -14.70 3.67 -9.86
C ALA A 158 -13.75 4.66 -10.56
N THR A 159 -13.33 4.37 -11.79
CA THR A 159 -12.48 5.30 -12.52
C THR A 159 -13.20 6.65 -12.65
N GLY A 160 -12.59 7.71 -12.09
CA GLY A 160 -13.20 9.03 -11.92
C GLY A 160 -12.41 9.95 -11.00
N ASP A 161 -11.74 9.40 -9.99
CA ASP A 161 -11.34 10.19 -8.81
C ASP A 161 -9.91 10.77 -8.86
N LEU A 162 -9.06 10.43 -9.83
CA LEU A 162 -7.75 11.06 -9.99
C LEU A 162 -7.51 11.63 -11.39
N PRO A 163 -6.94 12.85 -11.50
CA PRO A 163 -6.54 13.41 -12.79
C PRO A 163 -5.41 12.58 -13.42
N ALA A 164 -5.53 12.23 -14.71
CA ALA A 164 -4.46 11.55 -15.45
C ALA A 164 -3.18 12.39 -15.59
N THR A 165 -3.28 13.71 -15.48
CA THR A 165 -2.15 14.65 -15.55
C THR A 165 -2.20 15.59 -14.37
N GLY A 166 -1.09 15.69 -13.65
CA GLY A 166 -0.93 16.55 -12.46
C GLY A 166 -0.07 15.87 -11.39
N PRO A 167 0.55 16.64 -10.47
CA PRO A 167 1.18 16.06 -9.30
C PRO A 167 0.14 15.18 -8.60
N ALA A 168 0.53 13.98 -8.15
CA ALA A 168 -0.42 13.20 -7.36
C ALA A 168 -0.83 14.03 -6.14
N PRO A 169 -2.10 13.92 -5.68
CA PRO A 169 -2.54 14.63 -4.50
C PRO A 169 -1.52 14.40 -3.38
N SER A 170 -1.15 15.48 -2.70
CA SER A 170 -0.29 15.43 -1.52
C SER A 170 -0.82 14.31 -0.63
N ALA A 171 0.03 13.32 -0.33
CA ALA A 171 -0.32 12.36 0.70
C ALA A 171 -0.65 13.19 1.95
N PRO A 172 -1.77 12.94 2.67
CA PRO A 172 -1.88 13.49 4.00
C PRO A 172 -0.61 13.06 4.74
N ALA A 173 0.08 14.02 5.35
CA ALA A 173 1.21 13.72 6.21
C ALA A 173 0.72 12.66 7.20
N LEU A 174 1.27 11.46 7.10
CA LEU A 174 1.11 10.50 8.19
C LEU A 174 1.66 11.21 9.43
N PRO A 175 1.01 11.10 10.60
CA PRO A 175 1.67 11.49 11.82
C PRO A 175 3.04 10.79 11.83
N PRO A 176 4.12 11.47 12.23
CA PRO A 176 5.43 10.83 12.33
C PRO A 176 5.27 9.51 13.08
N PRO A 177 6.01 8.44 12.69
CA PRO A 177 5.99 7.22 13.48
C PRO A 177 6.19 7.61 14.94
N ALA A 178 5.29 7.18 15.81
CA ALA A 178 5.38 7.47 17.23
C ALA A 178 6.83 7.21 17.63
N ALA A 179 7.48 8.23 18.21
CA ALA A 179 8.82 8.09 18.75
C ALA A 179 8.86 6.78 19.57
N PRO A 180 9.97 6.03 19.54
CA PRO A 180 10.07 4.80 20.33
C PRO A 180 9.64 5.13 21.74
N VAL A 181 8.51 4.56 22.17
CA VAL A 181 7.95 4.80 23.49
C VAL A 181 8.86 4.06 24.47
N LYS A 182 9.98 4.67 24.82
CA LYS A 182 10.88 4.17 25.85
C LYS A 182 10.35 4.41 27.27
N ASP A 183 9.25 5.15 27.40
CA ASP A 183 8.84 5.62 28.73
C ASP A 183 7.48 5.10 29.23
N ALA A 184 6.64 4.47 28.38
CA ALA A 184 5.33 3.96 28.84
C ALA A 184 5.42 2.61 29.58
N MET A 185 6.35 1.73 29.18
CA MET A 185 6.55 0.47 29.92
C MET A 185 7.31 0.71 31.22
N THR A 186 8.20 1.70 31.25
CA THR A 186 8.92 2.12 32.45
C THR A 186 7.97 2.75 33.46
N SER A 187 7.08 3.67 33.04
CA SER A 187 6.10 4.29 33.94
C SER A 187 5.05 3.31 34.45
N PHE A 188 4.61 2.35 33.63
CA PHE A 188 3.66 1.31 34.05
C PHE A 188 4.27 0.34 35.08
N MET A 189 5.54 -0.02 34.91
CA MET A 189 6.25 -0.88 35.85
C MET A 189 6.58 -0.16 37.16
N GLU A 190 6.92 1.13 37.12
CA GLU A 190 7.11 1.95 38.33
C GLU A 190 5.81 2.15 39.11
N ASP A 191 4.68 2.36 38.43
CA ASP A 191 3.37 2.52 39.07
C ASP A 191 2.89 1.20 39.73
N LEU A 192 3.14 0.05 39.09
CA LEU A 192 2.88 -1.27 39.69
C LEU A 192 3.74 -1.55 40.93
N ILE A 193 5.01 -1.10 40.90
CA ILE A 193 5.91 -1.21 42.06
C ILE A 193 5.44 -0.29 43.19
N ALA A 194 5.04 0.95 42.89
CA ALA A 194 4.50 1.90 43.87
C ALA A 194 3.18 1.41 44.51
N GLN A 195 2.25 0.85 43.71
CA GLN A 195 1.00 0.27 44.19
C GLN A 195 1.23 -0.99 45.05
N SER A 196 2.23 -1.81 44.71
CA SER A 196 2.65 -2.97 45.51
C SER A 196 3.21 -2.56 46.89
N ILE A 197 4.01 -1.50 46.93
CA ILE A 197 4.58 -0.96 48.17
C ILE A 197 3.49 -0.32 49.05
N LEU A 198 2.56 0.45 48.49
CA LEU A 198 1.43 1.04 49.23
C LEU A 198 0.47 -0.03 49.81
N LYS A 199 0.24 -1.11 49.06
CA LYS A 199 -0.58 -2.25 49.52
C LYS A 199 0.08 -3.03 50.67
N LYS A 200 1.41 -3.14 50.70
CA LYS A 200 2.16 -3.70 51.85
C LYS A 200 2.17 -2.79 53.08
N MET A 201 1.98 -1.48 52.90
CA MET A 201 1.91 -0.49 53.99
C MET A 201 0.48 -0.20 54.47
N GLY A 202 -0.55 -0.89 53.96
CA GLY A 202 -1.92 -0.83 54.49
C GLY A 202 -2.68 0.48 54.22
N ARG A 203 -2.34 1.23 53.17
CA ARG A 203 -3.05 2.48 52.80
C ARG A 203 -3.70 2.34 51.42
N SER A 204 -5.03 2.50 51.33
CA SER A 204 -5.78 2.54 50.07
C SER A 204 -5.99 3.97 49.58
N ALA A 205 -5.71 4.24 48.30
CA ALA A 205 -6.15 5.46 47.64
C ALA A 205 -7.62 5.30 47.20
N ALA A 206 -8.49 6.22 47.61
CA ALA A 206 -9.88 6.29 47.19
C ALA A 206 -10.01 6.96 45.80
N PRO A 207 -11.01 6.62 44.98
CA PRO A 207 -11.21 7.27 43.68
C PRO A 207 -12.09 8.52 43.86
N GLU A 208 -11.61 9.68 43.41
CA GLU A 208 -12.44 10.89 43.27
C GLU A 208 -12.90 11.04 41.80
N GLN A 209 -14.21 11.15 41.61
CA GLN A 209 -14.86 11.52 40.35
C GLN A 209 -15.09 13.04 40.32
N THR A 210 -14.68 13.71 39.23
CA THR A 210 -15.19 15.03 38.74
C THR A 210 -14.60 15.20 37.34
N SER A 211 -15.32 15.24 36.22
CA SER A 211 -16.35 16.19 35.73
C SER A 211 -15.87 17.65 35.60
N ILE A 212 -16.19 18.23 34.42
CA ILE A 212 -16.36 19.64 33.99
C ILE A 212 -15.20 20.57 33.53
N TYR A 213 -15.53 21.34 32.46
CA TYR A 213 -14.92 22.52 31.77
C TYR A 213 -13.65 22.28 30.93
N SER A 214 -13.57 22.56 29.61
CA SER A 214 -13.92 23.70 28.75
C SER A 214 -13.05 24.97 28.95
N SER A 215 -12.56 25.53 27.82
CA SER A 215 -12.16 26.94 27.61
C SER A 215 -10.71 27.41 27.96
N ILE A 216 -9.81 27.40 26.94
CA ILE A 216 -8.85 28.44 26.41
C ILE A 216 -8.52 29.66 27.34
N PRO A 217 -7.27 30.20 27.54
CA PRO A 217 -6.34 30.70 26.50
C PRO A 217 -4.80 30.60 26.74
N SER A 218 -4.06 31.10 25.74
CA SER A 218 -2.62 31.09 25.51
C SER A 218 -1.76 32.01 26.40
N LEU A 219 -0.47 31.66 26.43
CA LEU A 219 0.66 32.15 27.23
C LEU A 219 1.15 33.59 26.92
N GLU A 220 0.25 34.56 26.81
CA GLU A 220 0.63 35.99 26.87
C GLU A 220 -0.23 36.73 27.90
N SER A 221 0.14 36.62 29.17
CA SER A 221 -0.18 37.67 30.15
C SER A 221 0.87 37.73 31.27
N LEU A 222 1.65 38.81 31.20
CA LEU A 222 2.35 39.53 32.27
C LEU A 222 3.58 38.87 32.97
N ILE A 223 4.74 39.28 32.45
CA ILE A 223 5.83 39.86 33.24
C ILE A 223 5.27 41.03 34.06
N GLN A 224 5.43 41.02 35.39
CA GLN A 224 5.82 42.21 36.17
C GLN A 224 6.05 41.90 37.67
N PHE A 225 7.24 42.34 38.12
CA PHE A 225 7.80 42.48 39.47
C PHE A 225 8.28 41.23 40.21
#